data_AF-A0A940ZM78-F1
#
_entry.id   AF-A0A940ZM78-F1
#
_cell.length_a   1.000
_cell.length_b   1.000
_cell.length_c   1.000
_cell.angle_alpha   90.00
_cell.angle_beta   90.00
_cell.angle_gamma   90.00
#
_symmetry.space_group_name_H-M   'P 1'
#
loop_
_entity.id
_entity.type
_entity.pdbx_description
1 polymer ?
#
loop_
_entity_poly.entity_id
_entity_poly.type
_entity_poly.pdbx_seq_one_letter_code
_entity_poly.pdbx_strand_id
1 'polypeptide(L)'
;MIKKIIGMFATAFILCFLLPSALAASSGTYSDVASDDWFYTYVSELSAGGVVSGYPDGTFLPDNSVTCGEALKLILLAAGYSEQTATDTGWASGYLTFAVSQGFLETGEVADLDTAISRLLIAQVAAKALGLAESQNDSPFSDTSDSYVIALYEQGILEGSEEDGKRVYKPEDSISRAEISAIVWRIDQMKGGDTPTIQFRSYTLDVMTDVTANTYDADSFYTENGFLCYESDTVQASVGIDVSSYQGVIDWEKVKAAGVDFAIIRVGGRYYGSGGIYADKNFTTNIQGALNAGIDVGVYFFSQAINATEAAEEASYVLTQIEGYDITYPVVFDWETSSDYRTYQLDTDTLTQCAVTFCNAIADAGYTPVVYFYPYIGYLYYDLSEIDDYDFWLAEYSTTPTFYYDFEMWQYTSSGTVDGISGNVDLNICFKKY
;
A
#
# COMPACT_ATOMS: atom_id res chain seq x y z
N MET A 1 25.60 -6.65 0.62
CA MET A 1 25.69 -5.46 1.49
C MET A 1 25.90 -4.22 0.62
N ILE A 2 24.82 -3.70 0.05
CA ILE A 2 24.70 -2.32 -0.44
C ILE A 2 23.29 -1.92 -0.03
N LYS A 3 23.20 -0.94 0.87
CA LYS A 3 21.95 -0.37 1.37
C LYS A 3 21.25 0.32 0.20
N LYS A 4 20.02 -0.10 -0.14
CA LYS A 4 19.11 0.72 -0.93
C LYS A 4 18.83 1.97 -0.09
N ILE A 5 19.36 3.11 -0.53
CA ILE A 5 19.08 4.41 0.09
C ILE A 5 17.67 4.78 -0.38
N ILE A 6 16.69 4.61 0.50
CA ILE A 6 15.32 5.08 0.31
C ILE A 6 15.39 6.61 0.48
N GLY A 7 15.41 7.31 -0.66
CA GLY A 7 15.28 8.76 -0.73
C GLY A 7 13.81 9.10 -0.92
N MET A 8 13.11 9.33 0.18
CA MET A 8 11.78 9.93 0.19
C MET A 8 11.91 11.42 -0.19
N PHE A 9 11.43 11.80 -1.37
CA PHE A 9 11.15 13.19 -1.69
C PHE A 9 9.80 13.30 -2.37
N ALA A 10 8.83 13.86 -1.65
CA ALA A 10 7.66 14.46 -2.21
C ALA A 10 8.08 15.58 -3.19
N THR A 11 7.59 15.53 -4.42
CA THR A 11 7.51 16.74 -5.26
C THR A 11 6.23 16.71 -6.07
N ALA A 12 5.32 17.60 -5.69
CA ALA A 12 4.23 18.05 -6.54
C ALA A 12 4.78 18.68 -7.83
N PHE A 13 4.07 18.39 -8.93
CA PHE A 13 4.15 18.95 -10.28
C PHE A 13 4.74 20.36 -10.40
N ILE A 14 5.77 20.54 -11.24
CA ILE A 14 5.93 21.69 -12.16
C ILE A 14 6.67 21.22 -13.43
N LEU A 15 5.93 20.84 -14.48
CA LEU A 15 6.45 20.94 -15.85
C LEU A 15 6.35 22.41 -16.27
N CYS A 16 7.46 23.14 -16.22
CA CYS A 16 7.50 24.53 -16.67
C CYS A 16 7.62 24.57 -18.21
N PHE A 17 6.48 24.58 -18.89
CA PHE A 17 6.34 25.26 -20.19
C PHE A 17 5.54 26.56 -19.96
N LEU A 18 6.10 27.71 -20.32
CA LEU A 18 5.31 28.92 -20.59
C LEU A 18 4.62 28.69 -21.96
N LEU A 19 3.31 28.79 -22.24
CA LEU A 19 1.99 29.08 -21.63
C LEU A 19 0.93 28.62 -22.69
N PRO A 20 -0.40 28.50 -22.46
CA PRO A 20 -1.20 28.80 -21.26
C PRO A 20 -2.06 27.62 -20.72
N SER A 21 -2.42 27.73 -19.44
CA SER A 21 -3.58 27.12 -18.75
C SER A 21 -3.78 25.59 -18.87
N ALA A 22 -3.28 24.88 -17.86
CA ALA A 22 -3.67 23.51 -17.57
C ALA A 22 -5.17 23.43 -17.23
N LEU A 23 -5.94 22.78 -18.11
CA LEU A 23 -7.14 22.06 -17.73
C LEU A 23 -6.69 20.63 -17.43
N ALA A 24 -7.08 20.12 -16.26
CA ALA A 24 -6.98 18.70 -15.94
C ALA A 24 -7.69 17.90 -17.07
N ALA A 25 -6.94 17.07 -17.78
CA ALA A 25 -7.51 16.15 -18.77
C ALA A 25 -8.11 14.95 -18.04
N SER A 26 -9.36 14.64 -18.39
CA SER A 26 -10.23 13.66 -17.77
C SER A 26 -9.74 12.22 -17.90
N SER A 27 -10.13 11.40 -16.92
CA SER A 27 -10.21 9.94 -17.03
C SER A 27 -10.93 9.48 -18.31
N GLY A 28 -10.27 8.61 -19.08
CA GLY A 28 -10.92 7.59 -19.91
C GLY A 28 -11.13 7.91 -21.41
N THR A 29 -10.50 7.07 -22.24
CA THR A 29 -10.64 6.90 -23.71
C THR A 29 -9.89 7.87 -24.63
N TYR A 30 -8.89 7.33 -25.34
CA TYR A 30 -8.23 7.99 -26.47
C TYR A 30 -9.10 7.84 -27.73
N SER A 31 -9.11 8.86 -28.59
CA SER A 31 -9.95 8.88 -29.79
C SER A 31 -9.55 7.84 -30.86
N ASP A 32 -8.33 7.33 -30.77
CA ASP A 32 -7.69 6.35 -31.67
C ASP A 32 -7.41 5.00 -30.98
N VAL A 33 -8.10 4.71 -29.88
CA VAL A 33 -8.02 3.43 -29.15
C VAL A 33 -9.45 2.92 -28.93
N ALA A 34 -9.91 2.06 -29.84
CA ALA A 34 -11.24 1.46 -29.83
C ALA A 34 -11.29 0.24 -28.89
N SER A 35 -12.46 -0.05 -28.30
CA SER A 35 -12.62 -1.15 -27.33
C SER A 35 -12.41 -2.56 -27.88
N ASP A 36 -12.37 -2.69 -29.21
CA ASP A 36 -12.10 -3.93 -29.94
C ASP A 36 -10.67 -4.00 -30.51
N ASP A 37 -9.84 -2.97 -30.28
CA ASP A 37 -8.41 -3.04 -30.59
C ASP A 37 -7.71 -4.06 -29.69
N TRP A 38 -6.79 -4.84 -30.26
CA TRP A 38 -6.08 -5.88 -29.51
C TRP A 38 -5.26 -5.33 -28.33
N PHE A 39 -4.86 -4.06 -28.40
CA PHE A 39 -4.11 -3.36 -27.36
C PHE A 39 -4.98 -2.55 -26.40
N TYR A 40 -6.31 -2.56 -26.59
CA TYR A 40 -7.23 -1.71 -25.83
C TYR A 40 -7.06 -1.84 -24.33
N THR A 41 -7.06 -3.08 -23.81
CA THR A 41 -6.93 -3.37 -22.38
C THR A 41 -5.59 -2.89 -21.85
N TYR A 42 -4.49 -3.19 -22.55
CA TYR A 42 -3.15 -2.82 -22.12
C TYR A 42 -3.00 -1.30 -22.01
N VAL A 43 -3.43 -0.57 -23.04
CA VAL A 43 -3.35 0.89 -23.04
C VAL A 43 -4.27 1.48 -21.99
N SER A 44 -5.51 0.98 -21.87
CA SER A 44 -6.50 1.53 -20.92
C SER A 44 -6.07 1.35 -19.47
N GLU A 45 -5.55 0.18 -19.11
CA GLU A 45 -5.10 -0.12 -17.74
C GLU A 45 -3.81 0.63 -17.40
N LEU A 46 -2.82 0.63 -18.30
CA LEU A 46 -1.59 1.38 -18.09
C LEU A 46 -1.84 2.90 -18.03
N SER A 47 -2.82 3.42 -18.76
CA SER A 47 -3.20 4.83 -18.66
C SER A 47 -3.98 5.16 -17.40
N ALA A 48 -4.84 4.25 -16.93
CA ALA A 48 -5.50 4.41 -15.64
C ALA A 48 -4.49 4.41 -14.49
N GLY A 49 -3.46 3.56 -14.56
CA GLY A 49 -2.33 3.54 -13.62
C GLY A 49 -1.28 4.64 -13.82
N GLY A 50 -1.48 5.58 -14.77
CA GLY A 50 -0.54 6.67 -15.03
C GLY A 50 0.81 6.25 -15.63
N VAL A 51 0.96 4.99 -16.06
CA VAL A 51 2.20 4.44 -16.64
C VAL A 51 2.41 4.96 -18.07
N VAL A 52 1.34 5.07 -18.86
CA VAL A 52 1.39 5.62 -20.22
C VAL A 52 0.36 6.74 -20.40
N SER A 53 0.74 7.76 -21.15
CA SER A 53 -0.11 8.92 -21.45
C SER A 53 -0.22 9.16 -22.95
N GLY A 54 -1.35 9.72 -23.36
CA GLY A 54 -1.59 10.20 -24.72
C GLY A 54 -1.17 11.66 -24.90
N TYR A 55 -1.51 12.20 -26.07
CA TYR A 55 -1.19 13.55 -26.48
C TYR A 55 -2.31 14.55 -26.10
N PRO A 56 -2.00 15.86 -26.03
CA PRO A 56 -2.98 16.89 -25.67
C PRO A 56 -4.21 16.98 -26.59
N ASP A 57 -4.13 16.41 -27.80
CA ASP A 57 -5.24 16.33 -28.75
C ASP A 57 -6.20 15.15 -28.50
N GLY A 58 -5.94 14.34 -27.46
CA GLY A 58 -6.77 13.20 -27.08
C GLY A 58 -6.45 11.91 -27.84
N THR A 59 -5.30 11.83 -28.51
CA THR A 59 -4.81 10.61 -29.18
C THR A 59 -3.76 9.87 -28.36
N PHE A 60 -3.59 8.57 -28.59
CA PHE A 60 -2.50 7.75 -28.04
C PHE A 60 -1.39 7.50 -29.05
N LEU A 61 -1.73 7.51 -30.35
CA LEU A 61 -0.89 7.16 -31.50
C LEU A 61 -0.28 5.75 -31.39
N PRO A 62 -1.12 4.69 -31.33
CA PRO A 62 -0.67 3.32 -31.04
C PRO A 62 0.39 2.77 -32.00
N ASP A 63 0.39 3.21 -33.26
CA ASP A 63 1.31 2.73 -34.29
C ASP A 63 2.64 3.51 -34.36
N ASN A 64 2.78 4.60 -33.61
CA ASN A 64 4.03 5.36 -33.62
C ASN A 64 5.16 4.55 -33.00
N SER A 65 6.36 4.68 -33.56
CA SER A 65 7.57 4.09 -32.98
C SER A 65 7.96 4.78 -31.67
N VAL A 66 8.55 4.00 -30.78
CA VAL A 66 9.00 4.43 -29.45
C VAL A 66 10.51 4.72 -29.47
N THR A 67 10.94 5.80 -28.81
CA THR A 67 12.38 6.13 -28.73
C THR A 67 13.11 5.28 -27.68
N CYS A 68 14.44 5.21 -27.77
CA CYS A 68 15.26 4.55 -26.75
C CYS A 68 15.00 5.13 -25.35
N GLY A 69 14.89 6.45 -25.21
CA GLY A 69 14.60 7.10 -23.94
C GLY A 69 13.24 6.74 -23.36
N GLU A 70 12.20 6.74 -24.20
CA GLU A 70 10.84 6.33 -23.81
C GLU A 70 10.79 4.87 -23.35
N ALA A 71 11.40 3.97 -24.12
CA ALA A 71 11.41 2.55 -23.81
C ALA A 71 12.18 2.23 -22.52
N LEU A 72 13.34 2.86 -22.30
CA LEU A 72 14.11 2.66 -21.07
C LEU A 72 13.32 3.09 -19.84
N LYS A 73 12.63 4.24 -19.89
CA LYS A 73 11.75 4.66 -18.80
C LYS A 73 10.66 3.62 -18.54
N LEU A 74 9.92 3.23 -19.58
CA LEU A 74 8.80 2.32 -19.45
C LEU A 74 9.20 0.96 -18.88
N ILE A 75 10.27 0.35 -19.42
CA ILE A 75 10.73 -0.97 -19.00
C ILE A 75 11.30 -0.94 -17.57
N LEU A 76 12.09 0.07 -17.21
CA LEU A 76 12.70 0.14 -15.88
C LEU A 76 11.64 0.39 -14.79
N LEU A 77 10.67 1.26 -15.04
CA LEU A 77 9.57 1.46 -14.10
C LEU A 77 8.71 0.20 -13.98
N ALA A 78 8.39 -0.46 -15.11
CA ALA A 78 7.64 -1.72 -15.10
C ALA A 78 8.38 -2.81 -14.31
N ALA A 79 9.70 -2.89 -14.42
CA ALA A 79 10.54 -3.82 -13.68
C ALA A 79 10.75 -3.44 -12.19
N GLY A 80 10.12 -2.38 -11.68
CA GLY A 80 10.13 -2.00 -10.27
C GLY A 80 11.27 -1.08 -9.85
N TYR A 81 11.97 -0.45 -10.80
CA TYR A 81 12.98 0.58 -10.49
C TYR A 81 12.32 1.96 -10.36
N SER A 82 12.92 2.84 -9.54
CA SER A 82 12.42 4.19 -9.30
C SER A 82 12.63 5.12 -10.50
N GLU A 83 11.94 6.27 -10.49
CA GLU A 83 12.17 7.32 -11.49
C GLU A 83 13.63 7.80 -11.46
N GLN A 84 14.23 7.97 -12.63
CA GLN A 84 15.62 8.40 -12.76
C GLN A 84 15.70 9.88 -13.09
N THR A 85 16.56 10.60 -12.38
CA THR A 85 16.82 12.02 -12.64
C THR A 85 17.77 12.17 -13.82
N ALA A 86 17.51 13.15 -14.69
CA ALA A 86 18.37 13.42 -15.85
C ALA A 86 19.81 13.74 -15.40
N THR A 87 20.79 13.06 -16.02
CA THR A 87 22.22 13.20 -15.70
C THR A 87 22.99 14.01 -16.75
N ASP A 88 22.40 14.24 -17.91
CA ASP A 88 22.93 15.04 -19.02
C ASP A 88 21.77 15.67 -19.81
N THR A 89 22.06 16.13 -21.02
CA THR A 89 21.13 16.70 -21.99
C THR A 89 20.09 15.65 -22.37
N GLY A 90 18.82 16.00 -22.22
CA GLY A 90 17.69 15.11 -22.50
C GLY A 90 17.16 14.44 -21.23
N TRP A 91 15.83 14.37 -21.14
CA TRP A 91 15.11 13.93 -19.94
C TRP A 91 15.39 12.46 -19.59
N ALA A 92 15.69 11.62 -20.59
CA ALA A 92 15.90 10.19 -20.41
C ALA A 92 17.35 9.80 -20.05
N SER A 93 18.28 10.77 -19.99
CA SER A 93 19.72 10.52 -19.76
C SER A 93 20.01 9.75 -18.46
N GLY A 94 19.20 9.99 -17.42
CA GLY A 94 19.28 9.27 -16.15
C GLY A 94 18.98 7.77 -16.28
N TYR A 95 17.97 7.41 -17.07
CA TYR A 95 17.60 6.02 -17.29
C TYR A 95 18.68 5.25 -18.05
N LEU A 96 19.31 5.88 -19.04
CA LEU A 96 20.46 5.29 -19.74
C LEU A 96 21.64 5.08 -18.78
N THR A 97 21.97 6.10 -18.00
CA THR A 97 23.05 6.02 -17.00
C THR A 97 22.80 4.90 -16.00
N PHE A 98 21.56 4.78 -15.53
CA PHE A 98 21.13 3.73 -14.61
C PHE A 98 21.24 2.35 -15.25
N ALA A 99 20.66 2.14 -16.43
CA ALA A 99 20.69 0.87 -17.15
C ALA A 99 22.13 0.38 -17.40
N VAL A 100 23.05 1.28 -17.77
CA VAL A 100 24.47 0.95 -17.90
C VAL A 100 25.09 0.60 -16.55
N SER A 101 24.79 1.35 -15.48
CA SER A 101 25.34 1.10 -14.15
C SER A 101 24.92 -0.25 -13.55
N GLN A 102 23.73 -0.73 -13.89
CA GLN A 102 23.21 -2.03 -13.45
C GLN A 102 23.64 -3.19 -14.37
N GLY A 103 24.30 -2.88 -15.50
CA GLY A 103 24.70 -3.89 -16.49
C GLY A 103 23.57 -4.37 -17.40
N PHE A 104 22.45 -3.63 -17.47
CA PHE A 104 21.36 -3.93 -18.39
C PHE A 104 21.74 -3.57 -19.83
N LEU A 105 22.52 -2.51 -19.99
CA LEU A 105 23.11 -2.04 -21.25
C LEU A 105 24.63 -1.95 -21.14
N GLU A 106 25.31 -2.15 -22.27
CA GLU A 106 26.72 -1.82 -22.42
C GLU A 106 26.92 -0.32 -22.73
N THR A 107 28.05 0.23 -22.29
CA THR A 107 28.41 1.62 -22.59
C THR A 107 28.50 1.84 -24.10
N GLY A 108 27.68 2.75 -24.62
CA GLY A 108 27.65 3.11 -26.05
C GLY A 108 26.72 2.27 -26.91
N GLU A 109 26.01 1.29 -26.33
CA GLU A 109 24.98 0.49 -27.01
C GLU A 109 23.79 1.33 -27.47
N VAL A 110 23.42 2.35 -26.67
CA VAL A 110 22.48 3.42 -27.06
C VAL A 110 23.27 4.72 -27.23
N ALA A 111 23.40 5.18 -28.48
CA ALA A 111 24.12 6.41 -28.81
C ALA A 111 23.23 7.66 -28.81
N ASP A 112 21.94 7.51 -29.12
CA ASP A 112 20.97 8.61 -29.22
C ASP A 112 19.61 8.17 -28.66
N LEU A 113 19.20 8.82 -27.57
CA LEU A 113 17.97 8.50 -26.84
C LEU A 113 16.69 8.88 -27.59
N ASP A 114 16.78 9.74 -28.61
CA ASP A 114 15.63 10.19 -29.40
C ASP A 114 15.42 9.34 -30.66
N THR A 115 16.27 8.32 -30.90
CA THR A 115 16.10 7.37 -32.01
C THR A 115 15.20 6.20 -31.62
N ALA A 116 14.54 5.60 -32.62
CA ALA A 116 13.70 4.42 -32.42
C ALA A 116 14.52 3.24 -31.87
N ILE A 117 14.00 2.60 -30.83
CA ILE A 117 14.63 1.41 -30.25
C ILE A 117 14.26 0.15 -31.02
N SER A 118 15.16 -0.83 -31.08
CA SER A 118 14.86 -2.16 -31.64
C SER A 118 14.16 -3.06 -30.64
N ARG A 119 13.36 -4.01 -31.14
CA ARG A 119 12.70 -5.03 -30.31
C ARG A 119 13.72 -5.85 -29.51
N LEU A 120 14.85 -6.20 -30.12
CA LEU A 120 15.93 -6.94 -29.45
C LEU A 120 16.46 -6.21 -28.22
N LEU A 121 16.73 -4.91 -28.35
CA LEU A 121 17.28 -4.14 -27.23
C LEU A 121 16.28 -4.02 -26.09
N ILE A 122 14.98 -3.86 -26.40
CA ILE A 122 13.91 -3.92 -25.38
C ILE A 122 13.94 -5.26 -24.65
N ALA A 123 14.01 -6.38 -25.37
CA ALA A 123 14.02 -7.70 -24.76
C ALA A 123 15.23 -7.89 -23.83
N GLN A 124 16.43 -7.50 -24.28
CA GLN A 124 17.64 -7.65 -23.48
C GLN A 124 17.60 -6.78 -22.21
N VAL A 125 17.16 -5.52 -22.33
CA VAL A 125 17.02 -4.64 -21.16
C VAL A 125 15.95 -5.18 -20.21
N ALA A 126 14.77 -5.56 -20.71
CA ALA A 126 13.67 -6.04 -19.89
C ALA A 126 14.05 -7.33 -19.14
N ALA A 127 14.65 -8.30 -19.82
CA ALA A 127 15.04 -9.57 -19.20
C ALA A 127 16.10 -9.35 -18.10
N LYS A 128 17.12 -8.53 -18.37
CA LYS A 128 18.15 -8.22 -17.38
C LYS A 128 17.60 -7.39 -16.20
N ALA A 129 16.74 -6.42 -16.48
CA ALA A 129 16.08 -5.61 -15.46
C ALA A 129 15.21 -6.47 -14.52
N LEU A 130 14.56 -7.51 -15.06
CA LEU A 130 13.79 -8.50 -14.32
C LEU A 130 14.65 -9.59 -13.65
N GLY A 131 15.96 -9.59 -13.85
CA GLY A 131 16.86 -10.61 -13.28
C GLY A 131 16.69 -12.00 -13.89
N LEU A 132 16.11 -12.10 -15.09
CA LEU A 132 15.94 -13.39 -15.77
C LEU A 132 17.29 -13.96 -16.21
N ALA A 133 17.45 -15.28 -16.05
CA ALA A 133 18.58 -16.00 -16.60
C ALA A 133 18.41 -16.21 -18.11
N GLU A 134 19.53 -16.33 -18.83
CA GLU A 134 19.53 -16.71 -20.25
C GLU A 134 18.87 -18.08 -20.45
N SER A 135 17.86 -18.15 -21.32
CA SER A 135 17.22 -19.43 -21.64
C SER A 135 18.20 -20.37 -22.33
N GLN A 136 18.07 -21.66 -22.03
CA GLN A 136 18.82 -22.76 -22.64
C GLN A 136 17.94 -23.58 -23.59
N ASN A 137 16.67 -23.19 -23.78
CA ASN A 137 15.73 -23.91 -24.63
C ASN A 137 15.86 -23.48 -26.10
N ASP A 138 15.35 -24.33 -26.99
CA ASP A 138 15.28 -24.01 -28.41
C ASP A 138 14.36 -22.80 -28.65
N SER A 139 14.76 -21.93 -29.59
CA SER A 139 13.96 -20.75 -29.91
C SER A 139 12.61 -21.14 -30.52
N PRO A 140 11.49 -20.58 -30.03
CA PRO A 140 10.20 -20.70 -30.67
C PRO A 140 10.08 -19.80 -31.91
N PHE A 141 11.01 -18.86 -32.10
CA PHE A 141 11.03 -17.90 -33.18
C PHE A 141 11.96 -18.37 -34.30
N SER A 142 11.53 -18.18 -35.55
CA SER A 142 12.29 -18.62 -36.72
C SER A 142 13.40 -17.66 -37.16
N ASP A 143 13.45 -16.46 -36.57
CA ASP A 143 14.29 -15.33 -36.98
C ASP A 143 15.21 -14.81 -35.86
N THR A 144 15.19 -15.41 -34.68
CA THR A 144 16.13 -15.09 -33.59
C THR A 144 16.44 -16.31 -32.72
N SER A 145 17.65 -16.35 -32.17
CA SER A 145 18.10 -17.31 -31.17
C SER A 145 18.63 -16.61 -29.91
N ASP A 146 18.30 -15.33 -29.71
CA ASP A 146 18.72 -14.57 -28.54
C ASP A 146 18.10 -15.17 -27.27
N SER A 147 18.95 -15.49 -26.29
CA SER A 147 18.59 -16.21 -25.07
C SER A 147 17.64 -15.42 -24.17
N TYR A 148 17.69 -14.08 -24.19
CA TYR A 148 16.81 -13.22 -23.40
C TYR A 148 15.43 -13.04 -24.07
N VAL A 149 15.39 -12.99 -25.40
CA VAL A 149 14.12 -13.04 -26.13
C VAL A 149 13.37 -14.34 -25.82
N ILE A 150 14.08 -15.47 -25.79
CA ILE A 150 13.51 -16.78 -25.45
C ILE A 150 13.07 -16.81 -23.99
N ALA A 151 13.89 -16.31 -23.06
CA ALA A 151 13.53 -16.25 -21.64
C ALA A 151 12.24 -15.45 -21.40
N LEU A 152 12.09 -14.28 -22.04
CA LEU A 152 10.87 -13.48 -21.91
C LEU A 152 9.65 -14.13 -22.58
N TYR A 153 9.85 -14.89 -23.65
CA TYR A 153 8.77 -15.70 -24.25
C TYR A 153 8.29 -16.79 -23.30
N GLU A 154 9.19 -17.47 -22.61
CA GLU A 154 8.85 -18.51 -21.63
C GLU A 154 8.04 -17.95 -20.45
N GLN A 155 8.30 -16.69 -20.08
CA GLN A 155 7.52 -15.97 -19.07
C GLN A 155 6.19 -15.41 -19.61
N GLY A 156 5.89 -15.59 -20.89
CA GLY A 156 4.69 -15.06 -21.52
C GLY A 156 4.72 -13.54 -21.72
N ILE A 157 5.85 -12.86 -21.51
CA ILE A 157 6.00 -11.41 -21.76
C ILE A 157 6.05 -11.12 -23.26
N LEU A 158 6.74 -11.97 -24.02
CA LEU A 158 6.85 -11.87 -25.47
C LEU A 158 6.08 -13.00 -26.15
N GLU A 159 5.39 -12.70 -27.24
CA GLU A 159 4.63 -13.70 -28.01
C GLU A 159 5.11 -13.82 -29.46
N GLY A 160 5.61 -12.73 -30.06
CA GLY A 160 5.89 -12.62 -31.50
C GLY A 160 4.65 -12.68 -32.38
N SER A 161 4.84 -12.69 -33.69
CA SER A 161 3.77 -12.75 -34.69
C SER A 161 3.90 -13.98 -35.58
N GLU A 162 2.83 -14.35 -36.28
CA GLU A 162 2.85 -15.45 -37.25
C GLU A 162 3.06 -14.91 -38.67
N GLU A 163 4.08 -15.41 -39.37
CA GLU A 163 4.37 -15.12 -40.78
C GLU A 163 4.70 -16.42 -41.52
N ASP A 164 4.02 -16.67 -42.65
CA ASP A 164 4.19 -17.87 -43.48
C ASP A 164 4.15 -19.21 -42.68
N GLY A 165 3.28 -19.26 -41.66
CA GLY A 165 3.12 -20.43 -40.79
C GLY A 165 4.26 -20.65 -39.78
N LYS A 166 5.11 -19.65 -39.56
CA LYS A 166 6.17 -19.64 -38.55
C LYS A 166 5.99 -18.48 -37.59
N ARG A 167 6.40 -18.67 -36.33
CA ARG A 167 6.48 -17.58 -35.36
C ARG A 167 7.76 -16.77 -35.61
N VAL A 168 7.64 -15.44 -35.65
CA VAL A 168 8.74 -14.49 -35.83
C VAL A 168 8.70 -13.42 -34.73
N TYR A 169 9.87 -12.91 -34.33
CA TYR A 169 9.99 -11.85 -33.33
C TYR A 169 10.36 -10.49 -33.92
N LYS A 170 11.09 -10.49 -35.03
CA LYS A 170 11.64 -9.33 -35.75
C LYS A 170 12.60 -8.49 -34.89
N PRO A 171 13.71 -9.08 -34.41
CA PRO A 171 14.59 -8.43 -33.43
C PRO A 171 15.10 -7.03 -33.82
N GLU A 172 15.33 -6.80 -35.12
CA GLU A 172 15.90 -5.55 -35.63
C GLU A 172 14.84 -4.47 -35.94
N ASP A 173 13.56 -4.81 -35.93
CA ASP A 173 12.49 -3.85 -36.22
C ASP A 173 12.29 -2.90 -35.03
N SER A 174 11.77 -1.70 -35.31
CA SER A 174 11.26 -0.83 -34.25
C SER A 174 9.98 -1.38 -33.65
N ILE A 175 9.66 -0.94 -32.43
CA ILE A 175 8.41 -1.30 -31.74
C ILE A 175 7.42 -0.14 -31.78
N SER A 176 6.13 -0.46 -31.88
CA SER A 176 5.07 0.55 -31.73
C SER A 176 4.73 0.84 -30.26
N ARG A 177 4.03 1.95 -30.01
CA ARG A 177 3.51 2.30 -28.68
C ARG A 177 2.54 1.25 -28.15
N ALA A 178 1.67 0.70 -28.99
CA ALA A 178 0.77 -0.40 -28.62
C ALA A 178 1.52 -1.67 -28.22
N GLU A 179 2.56 -2.03 -29.00
CA GLU A 179 3.37 -3.23 -28.74
C GLU A 179 4.18 -3.11 -27.44
N ILE A 180 4.82 -1.95 -27.19
CA ILE A 180 5.55 -1.78 -25.92
C ILE A 180 4.59 -1.72 -24.72
N SER A 181 3.40 -1.15 -24.88
CA SER A 181 2.37 -1.17 -23.83
C SER A 181 1.96 -2.60 -23.47
N ALA A 182 1.83 -3.49 -24.44
CA ALA A 182 1.54 -4.89 -24.15
C ALA A 182 2.69 -5.59 -23.38
N ILE A 183 3.94 -5.28 -23.70
CA ILE A 183 5.12 -5.80 -22.98
C ILE A 183 5.13 -5.26 -21.55
N VAL A 184 5.01 -3.95 -21.38
CA VAL A 184 5.00 -3.27 -20.07
C VAL A 184 3.87 -3.79 -19.20
N TRP A 185 2.67 -3.94 -19.76
CA TRP A 185 1.54 -4.50 -19.05
C TRP A 185 1.82 -5.92 -18.57
N ARG A 186 2.35 -6.80 -19.44
CA ARG A 186 2.70 -8.18 -19.04
C ARG A 186 3.81 -8.23 -17.99
N ILE A 187 4.81 -7.35 -18.08
CA ILE A 187 5.86 -7.20 -17.06
C ILE A 187 5.22 -6.80 -15.72
N ASP A 188 4.29 -5.86 -15.74
CA ASP A 188 3.57 -5.42 -14.55
C ASP A 188 2.72 -6.56 -13.96
N GLN A 189 2.05 -7.35 -14.81
CA GLN A 189 1.31 -8.54 -14.39
C GLN A 189 2.22 -9.65 -13.81
N MET A 190 3.49 -9.74 -14.22
CA MET A 190 4.41 -10.72 -13.64
C MET A 190 4.76 -10.44 -12.18
N LYS A 191 4.57 -9.21 -11.69
CA LYS A 191 4.65 -8.93 -10.25
C LYS A 191 3.61 -9.73 -9.45
N GLY A 192 2.59 -10.30 -10.08
CA GLY A 192 1.60 -11.23 -9.50
C GLY A 192 1.80 -12.72 -9.84
N GLY A 193 2.88 -13.10 -10.54
CA GLY A 193 3.06 -14.47 -11.05
C GLY A 193 3.69 -15.48 -10.08
N ASP A 194 4.61 -15.02 -9.23
CA ASP A 194 5.33 -15.84 -8.23
C ASP A 194 5.16 -15.30 -6.79
N THR A 195 4.38 -14.22 -6.63
CA THR A 195 4.12 -13.64 -5.32
C THR A 195 3.22 -14.58 -4.53
N PRO A 196 3.62 -15.01 -3.32
CA PRO A 196 2.74 -15.78 -2.45
C PRO A 196 1.38 -15.10 -2.37
N THR A 197 0.29 -15.86 -2.39
CA THR A 197 -1.05 -15.27 -2.32
C THR A 197 -1.69 -15.54 -0.97
N ILE A 198 -2.47 -14.57 -0.50
CA ILE A 198 -3.35 -14.69 0.65
C ILE A 198 -4.74 -15.05 0.13
N GLN A 199 -5.30 -16.12 0.67
CA GLN A 199 -6.70 -16.48 0.44
C GLN A 199 -7.56 -15.83 1.52
N PHE A 200 -8.33 -14.80 1.14
CA PHE A 200 -9.24 -14.11 2.05
C PHE A 200 -10.66 -14.15 1.50
N ARG A 201 -11.51 -15.00 2.09
CA ARG A 201 -12.88 -15.24 1.61
C ARG A 201 -12.89 -15.67 0.13
N SER A 202 -13.46 -14.85 -0.76
CA SER A 202 -13.48 -15.08 -2.21
C SER A 202 -12.35 -14.37 -2.96
N TYR A 203 -11.48 -13.65 -2.25
CA TYR A 203 -10.38 -12.90 -2.82
C TYR A 203 -9.09 -13.74 -2.77
N THR A 204 -8.33 -13.68 -3.86
CA THR A 204 -6.93 -14.09 -3.91
C THR A 204 -6.13 -12.81 -4.04
N LEU A 205 -5.30 -12.53 -3.03
CA LEU A 205 -4.55 -11.29 -2.91
C LEU A 205 -3.07 -11.58 -3.00
N ASP A 206 -2.31 -10.76 -3.70
CA ASP A 206 -0.86 -10.87 -3.72
C ASP A 206 -0.31 -10.41 -2.36
N VAL A 207 0.68 -11.14 -1.83
CA VAL A 207 1.41 -10.72 -0.64
C VAL A 207 2.25 -9.48 -0.96
N MET A 208 2.06 -8.42 -0.19
CA MET A 208 2.94 -7.26 -0.13
C MET A 208 4.24 -7.69 0.55
N THR A 209 5.26 -8.04 -0.24
CA THR A 209 6.51 -8.63 0.28
C THR A 209 7.32 -7.70 1.16
N ASP A 210 7.07 -6.40 1.08
CA ASP A 210 7.73 -5.38 1.89
C ASP A 210 7.02 -5.15 3.24
N VAL A 211 5.79 -5.65 3.39
CA VAL A 211 5.04 -5.58 4.66
C VAL A 211 5.33 -6.84 5.48
N THR A 212 5.74 -6.64 6.73
CA THR A 212 6.10 -7.74 7.64
C THR A 212 4.91 -8.67 7.87
N ALA A 213 5.11 -9.98 7.68
CA ALA A 213 4.14 -11.01 8.07
C ALA A 213 4.14 -11.21 9.60
N ASN A 214 2.98 -11.47 10.21
CA ASN A 214 2.98 -11.82 11.63
C ASN A 214 3.65 -13.18 11.85
N THR A 215 4.15 -13.37 13.07
CA THR A 215 4.87 -14.57 13.49
C THR A 215 4.25 -15.25 14.71
N TYR A 216 3.00 -14.90 15.03
CA TYR A 216 2.31 -15.43 16.19
C TYR A 216 2.04 -16.93 16.05
N ASP A 217 2.40 -17.70 17.08
CA ASP A 217 2.11 -19.13 17.14
C ASP A 217 0.69 -19.36 17.68
N ALA A 218 -0.16 -19.99 16.87
CA ALA A 218 -1.53 -20.31 17.25
C ALA A 218 -1.60 -21.17 18.53
N ASP A 219 -0.61 -22.04 18.76
CA ASP A 219 -0.57 -22.93 19.93
C ASP A 219 -0.09 -22.22 21.21
N SER A 220 0.46 -21.00 21.09
CA SER A 220 0.88 -20.16 22.22
C SER A 220 -0.25 -19.35 22.84
N PHE A 221 -1.44 -19.32 22.22
CA PHE A 221 -2.61 -18.64 22.78
C PHE A 221 -3.35 -19.52 23.79
N TYR A 222 -3.66 -18.96 24.95
CA TYR A 222 -4.43 -19.63 26.00
C TYR A 222 -5.32 -18.65 26.74
N THR A 223 -6.30 -19.15 27.49
CA THR A 223 -7.19 -18.30 28.31
C THR A 223 -6.87 -18.44 29.77
N GLU A 224 -6.70 -17.32 30.46
CA GLU A 224 -6.54 -17.27 31.91
C GLU A 224 -7.45 -16.17 32.49
N ASN A 225 -8.19 -16.50 33.55
CA ASN A 225 -9.09 -15.57 34.25
C ASN A 225 -10.12 -14.84 33.35
N GLY A 226 -10.48 -15.43 32.20
CA GLY A 226 -11.43 -14.85 31.26
C GLY A 226 -10.80 -13.95 30.19
N PHE A 227 -9.47 -13.79 30.19
CA PHE A 227 -8.73 -13.06 29.18
C PHE A 227 -7.92 -14.00 28.30
N LEU A 228 -7.76 -13.63 27.03
CA LEU A 228 -6.80 -14.27 26.15
C LEU A 228 -5.39 -13.80 26.51
N CYS A 229 -4.46 -14.75 26.57
CA CYS A 229 -3.06 -14.56 26.90
C CYS A 229 -2.20 -15.21 25.81
N TYR A 230 -0.92 -14.84 25.76
CA TYR A 230 0.04 -15.36 24.80
C TYR A 230 1.37 -15.67 25.50
N GLU A 231 1.82 -16.93 25.40
CA GLU A 231 3.09 -17.38 25.97
C GLU A 231 4.21 -17.37 24.92
N SER A 232 5.29 -16.63 25.19
CA SER A 232 6.45 -16.55 24.32
C SER A 232 7.70 -16.17 25.10
N ASP A 233 8.86 -16.72 24.69
CA ASP A 233 10.17 -16.32 25.22
C ASP A 233 10.59 -14.91 24.77
N THR A 234 9.99 -14.38 23.69
CA THR A 234 10.41 -13.15 23.02
C THR A 234 9.35 -12.06 23.00
N VAL A 235 8.08 -12.41 23.20
CA VAL A 235 6.94 -11.47 23.18
C VAL A 235 6.35 -11.38 24.59
N GLN A 236 6.23 -10.15 25.11
CA GLN A 236 5.51 -9.88 26.34
C GLN A 236 4.11 -9.38 25.99
N ALA A 237 3.09 -10.16 26.33
CA ALA A 237 1.70 -9.77 26.12
C ALA A 237 1.08 -9.09 27.34
N SER A 238 0.27 -8.05 27.10
CA SER A 238 -0.51 -7.32 28.10
C SER A 238 -2.00 -7.48 27.82
N VAL A 239 -2.83 -7.53 28.86
CA VAL A 239 -4.29 -7.60 28.75
C VAL A 239 -4.88 -6.19 28.76
N GLY A 240 -5.78 -5.90 27.85
CA GLY A 240 -6.42 -4.59 27.79
C GLY A 240 -7.88 -4.60 27.41
N ILE A 241 -8.48 -3.42 27.54
CA ILE A 241 -9.85 -3.13 27.11
C ILE A 241 -9.86 -1.85 26.27
N ASP A 242 -10.89 -1.69 25.45
CA ASP A 242 -11.22 -0.39 24.88
C ASP A 242 -12.64 0.03 25.28
N VAL A 243 -12.79 1.31 25.61
CA VAL A 243 -14.02 1.82 26.22
C VAL A 243 -14.40 3.20 25.70
N SER A 244 -15.69 3.47 25.77
CA SER A 244 -16.29 4.74 25.41
C SER A 244 -17.44 5.07 26.35
N SER A 245 -18.25 6.07 25.98
CA SER A 245 -19.51 6.35 26.66
C SER A 245 -20.53 5.19 26.64
N TYR A 246 -20.36 4.18 25.79
CA TYR A 246 -21.24 3.00 25.75
C TYR A 246 -21.15 2.13 27.01
N GLN A 247 -19.98 2.08 27.67
CA GLN A 247 -19.78 1.30 28.90
C GLN A 247 -20.35 1.98 30.15
N GLY A 248 -20.83 3.22 30.04
CA GLY A 248 -21.44 3.95 31.16
C GLY A 248 -20.43 4.28 32.27
N VAL A 249 -20.82 4.04 33.52
CA VAL A 249 -19.96 4.30 34.69
C VAL A 249 -19.10 3.06 34.96
N ILE A 250 -17.79 3.25 35.04
CA ILE A 250 -16.80 2.19 35.23
C ILE A 250 -16.18 2.30 36.63
N ASP A 251 -16.10 1.18 37.34
CA ASP A 251 -15.34 1.04 38.58
C ASP A 251 -13.91 0.59 38.25
N TRP A 252 -13.02 1.57 38.03
CA TRP A 252 -11.67 1.33 37.53
C TRP A 252 -10.76 0.55 38.49
N GLU A 253 -11.00 0.64 39.80
CA GLU A 253 -10.27 -0.17 40.79
C GLU A 253 -10.58 -1.66 40.63
N LYS A 254 -11.85 -1.99 40.33
CA LYS A 254 -12.23 -3.38 40.01
C LYS A 254 -11.70 -3.84 38.67
N VAL A 255 -11.67 -2.95 37.67
CA VAL A 255 -11.07 -3.25 36.36
C VAL A 255 -9.59 -3.58 36.52
N LYS A 256 -8.84 -2.78 37.29
CA LYS A 256 -7.43 -3.07 37.60
C LYS A 256 -7.30 -4.40 38.36
N ALA A 257 -8.13 -4.61 39.39
CA ALA A 257 -8.11 -5.83 40.18
C ALA A 257 -8.48 -7.09 39.37
N ALA A 258 -9.23 -6.95 38.27
CA ALA A 258 -9.56 -8.04 37.35
C ALA A 258 -8.36 -8.47 36.49
N GLY A 259 -7.28 -7.68 36.45
CA GLY A 259 -6.07 -8.01 35.67
C GLY A 259 -5.94 -7.24 34.35
N VAL A 260 -6.65 -6.12 34.19
CA VAL A 260 -6.48 -5.23 33.04
C VAL A 260 -5.20 -4.39 33.23
N ASP A 261 -4.28 -4.50 32.28
CA ASP A 261 -3.00 -3.78 32.27
C ASP A 261 -3.14 -2.40 31.63
N PHE A 262 -3.87 -2.32 30.50
CA PHE A 262 -4.06 -1.08 29.75
C PHE A 262 -5.51 -0.84 29.31
N ALA A 263 -5.83 0.41 28.99
CA ALA A 263 -7.11 0.79 28.39
C ALA A 263 -6.92 1.77 27.23
N ILE A 264 -7.60 1.54 26.09
CA ILE A 264 -7.70 2.49 24.98
C ILE A 264 -9.04 3.21 25.07
N ILE A 265 -9.01 4.52 25.31
CA ILE A 265 -10.21 5.30 25.68
C ILE A 265 -10.64 6.19 24.52
N ARG A 266 -11.92 6.13 24.13
CA ARG A 266 -12.44 7.00 23.05
C ARG A 266 -12.38 8.46 23.46
N VAL A 267 -11.67 9.27 22.68
CA VAL A 267 -11.65 10.74 22.84
C VAL A 267 -12.92 11.36 22.27
N GLY A 268 -13.32 10.86 21.11
CA GLY A 268 -14.42 11.40 20.33
C GLY A 268 -14.52 10.71 18.98
N GLY A 269 -15.20 11.36 18.05
CA GLY A 269 -15.26 10.90 16.69
C GLY A 269 -15.75 11.97 15.72
N ARG A 270 -15.80 11.62 14.44
CA ARG A 270 -16.46 12.42 13.41
C ARG A 270 -17.77 11.74 13.01
N TYR A 271 -18.85 12.51 12.88
CA TYR A 271 -20.16 11.94 12.53
C TYR A 271 -20.17 11.44 11.08
N TYR A 272 -20.63 10.20 10.86
CA TYR A 272 -20.72 9.54 9.55
C TYR A 272 -21.63 10.28 8.56
N GLY A 273 -22.61 11.06 9.03
CA GLY A 273 -23.52 11.84 8.18
C GLY A 273 -23.08 13.29 7.97
N SER A 274 -22.89 14.05 9.06
CA SER A 274 -22.61 15.50 8.97
C SER A 274 -21.14 15.85 8.79
N GLY A 275 -20.22 14.92 9.07
CA GLY A 275 -18.79 15.17 9.08
C GLY A 275 -18.30 16.06 10.23
N GLY A 276 -19.15 16.42 11.19
CA GLY A 276 -18.74 17.22 12.36
C GLY A 276 -18.03 16.38 13.42
N ILE A 277 -17.02 16.94 14.07
CA ILE A 277 -16.33 16.32 15.23
C ILE A 277 -17.21 16.42 16.48
N TYR A 278 -17.22 15.37 17.30
CA TYR A 278 -17.89 15.31 18.59
C TYR A 278 -17.00 14.68 19.66
N ALA A 279 -17.21 15.10 20.92
CA ALA A 279 -16.55 14.52 22.08
C ALA A 279 -17.25 13.25 22.54
N ASP A 280 -16.50 12.25 23.01
CA ASP A 280 -17.08 11.18 23.81
C ASP A 280 -17.44 11.74 25.20
N LYS A 281 -18.68 11.48 25.63
CA LYS A 281 -19.23 12.06 26.87
C LYS A 281 -18.53 11.58 28.14
N ASN A 282 -17.89 10.41 28.09
CA ASN A 282 -17.22 9.81 29.24
C ASN A 282 -15.70 9.91 29.16
N PHE A 283 -15.11 10.45 28.08
CA PHE A 283 -13.67 10.54 27.88
C PHE A 283 -12.92 10.99 29.15
N THR A 284 -13.21 12.19 29.65
CA THR A 284 -12.54 12.78 30.82
C THR A 284 -12.70 11.93 32.10
N THR A 285 -13.87 11.32 32.30
CA THR A 285 -14.10 10.46 33.48
C THR A 285 -13.33 9.15 33.37
N ASN A 286 -13.30 8.58 32.17
CA ASN A 286 -12.63 7.31 31.89
C ASN A 286 -11.11 7.45 31.97
N ILE A 287 -10.53 8.46 31.32
CA ILE A 287 -9.08 8.69 31.32
C ILE A 287 -8.54 8.94 32.73
N GLN A 288 -9.21 9.80 33.50
CA GLN A 288 -8.79 10.08 34.87
C GLN A 288 -8.97 8.86 35.77
N GLY A 289 -10.06 8.10 35.58
CA GLY A 289 -10.34 6.90 36.36
C GLY A 289 -9.32 5.80 36.13
N ALA A 290 -8.98 5.51 34.88
CA ALA A 290 -7.97 4.52 34.50
C ALA A 290 -6.58 4.89 35.05
N LEU A 291 -6.14 6.14 34.83
CA LEU A 291 -4.85 6.63 35.33
C LEU A 291 -4.76 6.57 36.85
N ASN A 292 -5.83 6.96 37.56
CA ASN A 292 -5.86 6.90 39.03
C ASN A 292 -5.76 5.47 39.57
N ALA A 293 -6.31 4.49 38.85
CA ALA A 293 -6.23 3.07 39.19
C ALA A 293 -4.89 2.42 38.78
N GLY A 294 -3.96 3.18 38.16
CA GLY A 294 -2.67 2.66 37.70
C GLY A 294 -2.80 1.71 36.50
N ILE A 295 -3.78 1.96 35.63
CA ILE A 295 -3.90 1.33 34.31
C ILE A 295 -3.20 2.21 33.29
N ASP A 296 -2.39 1.61 32.42
CA ASP A 296 -1.73 2.34 31.34
C ASP A 296 -2.77 2.79 30.29
N VAL A 297 -2.64 4.01 29.77
CA VAL A 297 -3.69 4.60 28.93
C VAL A 297 -3.20 4.96 27.54
N GLY A 298 -3.94 4.46 26.56
CA GLY A 298 -3.95 4.97 25.18
C GLY A 298 -5.32 5.55 24.86
N VAL A 299 -5.47 6.12 23.68
CA VAL A 299 -6.75 6.70 23.26
C VAL A 299 -7.05 6.40 21.80
N TYR A 300 -8.32 6.44 21.43
CA TYR A 300 -8.71 6.31 20.02
C TYR A 300 -9.69 7.39 19.59
N PHE A 301 -9.70 7.67 18.29
CA PHE A 301 -10.65 8.57 17.67
C PHE A 301 -11.37 7.89 16.53
N PHE A 302 -12.71 7.79 16.63
CA PHE A 302 -13.56 7.23 15.60
C PHE A 302 -13.62 8.17 14.39
N SER A 303 -12.79 7.92 13.40
CA SER A 303 -12.63 8.72 12.20
C SER A 303 -13.76 8.48 11.22
N GLN A 304 -14.22 9.57 10.61
CA GLN A 304 -15.04 9.58 9.40
C GLN A 304 -14.46 10.59 8.40
N ALA A 305 -13.13 10.75 8.44
CA ALA A 305 -12.39 11.61 7.53
C ALA A 305 -12.51 11.09 6.10
N ILE A 306 -12.71 12.01 5.15
CA ILE A 306 -12.77 11.71 3.71
C ILE A 306 -11.66 12.42 2.92
N ASN A 307 -10.68 12.99 3.62
CA ASN A 307 -9.48 13.60 3.06
C ASN A 307 -8.48 13.93 4.18
N ALA A 308 -7.23 14.19 3.80
CA ALA A 308 -6.14 14.56 4.71
C ALA A 308 -6.45 15.76 5.62
N THR A 309 -7.18 16.77 5.13
CA THR A 309 -7.53 17.95 5.95
C THR A 309 -8.39 17.54 7.14
N GLU A 310 -9.41 16.72 6.91
CA GLU A 310 -10.27 16.22 7.99
C GLU A 310 -9.49 15.30 8.95
N ALA A 311 -8.58 14.47 8.46
CA ALA A 311 -7.72 13.65 9.31
C ALA A 311 -6.78 14.51 10.20
N ALA A 312 -6.25 15.61 9.66
CA ALA A 312 -5.44 16.56 10.44
C ALA A 312 -6.26 17.31 11.52
N GLU A 313 -7.54 17.63 11.22
CA GLU A 313 -8.47 18.19 12.22
C GLU A 313 -8.75 17.19 13.35
N GLU A 314 -8.91 15.91 13.02
CA GLU A 314 -9.14 14.83 13.99
C GLU A 314 -7.91 14.65 14.89
N ALA A 315 -6.71 14.58 14.31
CA ALA A 315 -5.47 14.50 15.08
C ALA A 315 -5.28 15.71 16.00
N SER A 316 -5.51 16.92 15.48
CA SER A 316 -5.42 18.16 16.27
C SER A 316 -6.41 18.17 17.45
N TYR A 317 -7.62 17.66 17.22
CA TYR A 317 -8.63 17.52 18.27
C TYR A 317 -8.15 16.56 19.36
N VAL A 318 -7.65 15.37 18.98
CA VAL A 318 -7.13 14.37 19.91
C VAL A 318 -5.99 14.94 20.75
N LEU A 319 -4.97 15.52 20.12
CA LEU A 319 -3.82 16.13 20.81
C LEU A 319 -4.25 17.20 21.82
N THR A 320 -5.28 17.99 21.48
CA THR A 320 -5.84 18.98 22.41
C THR A 320 -6.53 18.32 23.61
N GLN A 321 -7.24 17.21 23.40
CA GLN A 321 -7.99 16.54 24.48
C GLN A 321 -7.08 15.77 25.43
N ILE A 322 -5.96 15.23 24.95
CA ILE A 322 -5.01 14.46 25.78
C ILE A 322 -3.96 15.33 26.47
N GLU A 323 -3.92 16.64 26.21
CA GLU A 323 -2.95 17.56 26.82
C GLU A 323 -3.02 17.48 28.36
N GLY A 324 -1.88 17.17 28.98
CA GLY A 324 -1.74 17.09 30.43
C GLY A 324 -2.06 15.72 31.06
N TYR A 325 -2.44 14.72 30.26
CA TYR A 325 -2.55 13.33 30.72
C TYR A 325 -1.27 12.55 30.42
N ASP A 326 -1.01 11.52 31.23
CA ASP A 326 0.12 10.60 31.05
C ASP A 326 -0.30 9.48 30.11
N ILE A 327 -0.13 9.70 28.80
CA ILE A 327 -0.47 8.73 27.75
C ILE A 327 0.75 7.86 27.47
N THR A 328 0.71 6.62 27.95
CA THR A 328 1.79 5.62 27.80
C THR A 328 1.49 4.56 26.76
N TYR A 329 0.23 4.43 26.32
CA TYR A 329 -0.21 3.54 25.25
C TYR A 329 -0.63 4.35 24.01
N PRO A 330 -0.85 3.69 22.86
CA PRO A 330 -0.97 4.39 21.57
C PRO A 330 -2.15 5.35 21.45
N VAL A 331 -2.00 6.27 20.48
CA VAL A 331 -3.08 7.13 19.98
C VAL A 331 -3.53 6.58 18.64
N VAL A 332 -4.76 6.10 18.59
CA VAL A 332 -5.28 5.24 17.52
C VAL A 332 -6.14 6.02 16.53
N PHE A 333 -5.84 5.85 15.24
CA PHE A 333 -6.73 6.18 14.13
C PHE A 333 -7.71 5.03 13.90
N ASP A 334 -8.96 5.18 14.34
CA ASP A 334 -10.02 4.19 14.19
C ASP A 334 -10.92 4.59 13.03
N TRP A 335 -10.63 4.07 11.84
CA TRP A 335 -11.44 4.31 10.65
C TRP A 335 -12.32 3.11 10.33
N GLU A 336 -13.62 3.36 10.22
CA GLU A 336 -14.61 2.33 9.90
C GLU A 336 -15.54 2.78 8.77
N THR A 337 -16.16 1.80 8.12
CA THR A 337 -17.07 2.05 7.00
C THR A 337 -18.25 1.09 6.94
N SER A 338 -19.38 1.60 6.47
CA SER A 338 -20.63 0.90 6.18
C SER A 338 -21.34 1.63 5.04
N SER A 339 -22.29 0.98 4.36
CA SER A 339 -23.01 1.54 3.19
C SER A 339 -23.67 2.90 3.40
N ASP A 340 -23.95 3.27 4.65
CA ASP A 340 -24.58 4.53 5.06
C ASP A 340 -23.57 5.58 5.58
N TYR A 341 -22.29 5.26 5.57
CA TYR A 341 -21.24 6.14 6.09
C TYR A 341 -20.67 6.97 4.95
N ARG A 342 -20.27 8.22 5.25
CA ARG A 342 -19.60 9.08 4.26
C ARG A 342 -18.26 8.53 3.77
N THR A 343 -17.67 7.61 4.52
CA THR A 343 -16.43 6.91 4.19
C THR A 343 -16.63 5.74 3.20
N TYR A 344 -17.87 5.37 2.85
CA TYR A 344 -18.18 4.16 2.06
C TYR A 344 -17.55 4.12 0.66
N GLN A 345 -17.41 5.28 0.02
CA GLN A 345 -16.90 5.40 -1.34
C GLN A 345 -15.47 5.96 -1.39
N LEU A 346 -14.75 5.93 -0.26
CA LEU A 346 -13.38 6.40 -0.21
C LEU A 346 -12.48 5.39 -0.92
N ASP A 347 -11.68 5.87 -1.87
CA ASP A 347 -10.65 5.07 -2.52
C ASP A 347 -9.45 4.82 -1.59
N THR A 348 -8.64 3.81 -1.97
CA THR A 348 -7.48 3.35 -1.20
C THR A 348 -6.46 4.44 -0.93
N ASP A 349 -6.07 5.21 -1.94
CA ASP A 349 -5.08 6.28 -1.80
C ASP A 349 -5.56 7.35 -0.82
N THR A 350 -6.83 7.76 -0.94
CA THR A 350 -7.41 8.78 -0.06
C THR A 350 -7.50 8.30 1.38
N LEU A 351 -7.94 7.05 1.61
CA LEU A 351 -7.98 6.46 2.95
C LEU A 351 -6.58 6.36 3.57
N THR A 352 -5.64 5.81 2.82
CA THR A 352 -4.25 5.62 3.24
C THR A 352 -3.62 6.97 3.60
N GLN A 353 -3.84 7.99 2.77
CA GLN A 353 -3.37 9.35 3.06
C GLN A 353 -4.02 9.96 4.30
N CYS A 354 -5.29 9.65 4.62
CA CYS A 354 -5.90 10.06 5.88
C CYS A 354 -5.19 9.42 7.08
N ALA A 355 -4.91 8.11 7.03
CA ALA A 355 -4.19 7.41 8.08
C ALA A 355 -2.78 7.99 8.28
N VAL A 356 -2.00 8.15 7.19
CA VAL A 356 -0.67 8.79 7.21
C VAL A 356 -0.72 10.19 7.81
N THR A 357 -1.71 11.00 7.44
CA THR A 357 -1.85 12.37 7.94
C THR A 357 -2.10 12.40 9.44
N PHE A 358 -3.01 11.56 9.92
CA PHE A 358 -3.31 11.44 11.34
C PHE A 358 -2.07 10.93 12.10
N CYS A 359 -1.49 9.82 11.65
CA CYS A 359 -0.40 9.15 12.33
C CYS A 359 0.87 10.00 12.40
N ASN A 360 1.22 10.72 11.33
CA ASN A 360 2.34 11.67 11.35
C ASN A 360 2.13 12.79 12.36
N ALA A 361 0.92 13.38 12.43
CA ALA A 361 0.64 14.44 13.40
C ALA A 361 0.77 13.94 14.86
N ILE A 362 0.38 12.69 15.11
CA ILE A 362 0.53 12.04 16.42
C ILE A 362 2.02 11.76 16.75
N ALA A 363 2.76 11.20 15.78
CA ALA A 363 4.19 10.92 15.92
C ALA A 363 5.01 12.20 16.16
N ASP A 364 4.73 13.26 15.40
CA ASP A 364 5.37 14.57 15.55
C ASP A 364 5.11 15.21 16.93
N ALA A 365 3.97 14.88 17.55
CA ALA A 365 3.64 15.30 18.91
C ALA A 365 4.31 14.43 20.00
N GLY A 366 5.04 13.37 19.61
CA GLY A 366 5.79 12.49 20.51
C GLY A 366 5.00 11.32 21.07
N TYR A 367 3.83 11.00 20.51
CA TYR A 367 3.04 9.83 20.87
C TYR A 367 3.21 8.73 19.83
N THR A 368 2.94 7.48 20.21
CA THR A 368 2.95 6.36 19.27
C THR A 368 1.62 6.29 18.51
N PRO A 369 1.61 6.50 17.18
CA PRO A 369 0.41 6.30 16.37
C PRO A 369 0.15 4.81 16.13
N VAL A 370 -1.13 4.45 16.06
CA VAL A 370 -1.60 3.11 15.66
C VAL A 370 -2.76 3.25 14.68
N VAL A 371 -2.84 2.36 13.69
CA VAL A 371 -3.99 2.25 12.80
C VAL A 371 -4.85 1.07 13.24
N TYR A 372 -6.14 1.31 13.48
CA TYR A 372 -7.11 0.26 13.79
C TYR A 372 -7.89 -0.15 12.54
N PHE A 373 -8.04 -1.46 12.33
CA PHE A 373 -8.87 -2.02 11.26
C PHE A 373 -9.25 -3.48 11.52
N TYR A 374 -10.26 -3.97 10.80
CA TYR A 374 -10.53 -5.40 10.68
C TYR A 374 -9.99 -5.95 9.34
N PRO A 375 -9.78 -7.28 9.18
CA PRO A 375 -9.07 -7.85 8.03
C PRO A 375 -9.56 -7.39 6.65
N TYR A 376 -10.87 -7.19 6.47
CA TYR A 376 -11.41 -6.75 5.18
C TYR A 376 -10.96 -5.33 4.80
N ILE A 377 -10.80 -4.43 5.77
CA ILE A 377 -10.27 -3.07 5.53
C ILE A 377 -8.76 -3.14 5.31
N GLY A 378 -8.03 -3.86 6.16
CA GLY A 378 -6.58 -4.02 6.01
C GLY A 378 -6.18 -4.61 4.66
N TYR A 379 -6.93 -5.60 4.16
CA TYR A 379 -6.60 -6.26 2.88
C TYR A 379 -7.08 -5.55 1.62
N LEU A 380 -8.24 -4.87 1.68
CA LEU A 380 -8.93 -4.41 0.46
C LEU A 380 -9.09 -2.90 0.36
N TYR A 381 -8.77 -2.16 1.42
CA TYR A 381 -8.97 -0.71 1.47
C TYR A 381 -7.67 0.05 1.73
N TYR A 382 -6.80 -0.43 2.63
CA TYR A 382 -5.50 0.18 2.84
C TYR A 382 -4.45 -0.32 1.85
N ASP A 383 -3.55 0.59 1.43
CA ASP A 383 -2.22 0.18 1.03
C ASP A 383 -1.36 0.06 2.29
N LEU A 384 -1.18 -1.18 2.77
CA LEU A 384 -0.43 -1.42 4.00
C LEU A 384 1.05 -1.07 3.87
N SER A 385 1.60 -1.03 2.64
CA SER A 385 3.01 -0.69 2.41
C SER A 385 3.31 0.79 2.61
N GLU A 386 2.29 1.65 2.65
CA GLU A 386 2.46 3.08 2.97
C GLU A 386 2.26 3.40 4.46
N ILE A 387 1.81 2.43 5.26
CA ILE A 387 1.50 2.61 6.68
C ILE A 387 2.20 1.58 7.58
N ASP A 388 3.14 0.80 7.05
CA ASP A 388 3.91 -0.24 7.78
C ASP A 388 4.94 0.32 8.78
N ASP A 389 5.24 1.62 8.67
CA ASP A 389 6.00 2.37 9.69
C ASP A 389 5.19 2.61 10.99
N TYR A 390 3.87 2.38 10.97
CA TYR A 390 2.99 2.50 12.14
C TYR A 390 2.56 1.13 12.68
N ASP A 391 2.32 1.07 13.99
CA ASP A 391 1.79 -0.14 14.62
C ASP A 391 0.31 -0.37 14.24
N PHE A 392 -0.12 -1.63 14.21
CA PHE A 392 -1.50 -2.00 13.88
C PHE A 392 -2.28 -2.56 15.08
N TRP A 393 -3.56 -2.16 15.16
CA TRP A 393 -4.55 -2.74 16.05
C TRP A 393 -5.63 -3.47 15.25
N LEU A 394 -5.50 -4.78 15.19
CA LEU A 394 -6.39 -5.66 14.44
C LEU A 394 -7.67 -5.95 15.23
N ALA A 395 -8.83 -5.81 14.60
CA ALA A 395 -10.09 -6.36 15.10
C ALA A 395 -10.46 -7.65 14.36
N GLU A 396 -10.35 -8.78 15.05
CA GLU A 396 -10.72 -10.09 14.53
C GLU A 396 -11.24 -10.98 15.65
N TYR A 397 -12.55 -11.24 15.65
CA TYR A 397 -13.19 -12.01 16.73
C TYR A 397 -12.98 -13.51 16.55
N SER A 398 -11.83 -13.99 16.99
CA SER A 398 -11.36 -15.36 16.87
C SER A 398 -10.57 -15.77 18.13
N THR A 399 -10.26 -17.06 18.27
CA THR A 399 -9.36 -17.55 19.32
C THR A 399 -7.89 -17.50 18.92
N THR A 400 -7.62 -17.36 17.62
CA THR A 400 -6.28 -17.15 17.04
C THR A 400 -6.40 -16.21 15.84
N PRO A 401 -5.42 -15.32 15.61
CA PRO A 401 -5.45 -14.41 14.47
C PRO A 401 -5.27 -15.16 13.14
N THR A 402 -5.94 -14.71 12.08
CA THR A 402 -5.79 -15.25 10.72
C THR A 402 -5.34 -14.21 9.69
N PHE A 403 -5.30 -12.93 10.09
CA PHE A 403 -4.64 -11.89 9.33
C PHE A 403 -3.17 -12.25 9.09
N TYR A 404 -2.62 -11.87 7.93
CA TYR A 404 -1.31 -12.33 7.44
C TYR A 404 -0.16 -11.41 7.87
N TYR A 405 -0.40 -10.11 7.91
CA TYR A 405 0.61 -9.12 8.26
C TYR A 405 0.74 -8.97 9.77
N ASP A 406 1.85 -8.40 10.22
CA ASP A 406 2.15 -8.15 11.63
C ASP A 406 1.19 -7.12 12.24
N PHE A 407 0.97 -7.22 13.55
CA PHE A 407 0.15 -6.28 14.32
C PHE A 407 0.52 -6.36 15.80
N GLU A 408 0.56 -5.22 16.47
CA GLU A 408 0.99 -5.09 17.86
C GLU A 408 -0.17 -5.22 18.85
N MET A 409 -1.39 -4.97 18.41
CA MET A 409 -2.59 -5.06 19.23
C MET A 409 -3.68 -5.86 18.52
N TRP A 410 -4.44 -6.64 19.30
CA TRP A 410 -5.53 -7.45 18.77
C TRP A 410 -6.77 -7.40 19.65
N GLN A 411 -7.87 -6.88 19.10
CA GLN A 411 -9.22 -6.97 19.65
C GLN A 411 -9.83 -8.31 19.25
N TYR A 412 -9.86 -9.24 20.21
CA TYR A 412 -10.28 -10.62 19.96
C TYR A 412 -11.77 -10.87 20.30
N THR A 413 -12.45 -9.93 20.96
CA THR A 413 -13.91 -10.01 21.19
C THR A 413 -14.51 -8.66 21.54
N SER A 414 -15.77 -8.45 21.13
CA SER A 414 -16.62 -7.33 21.54
C SER A 414 -17.70 -7.69 22.57
N SER A 415 -17.59 -8.89 23.14
CA SER A 415 -18.58 -9.46 24.06
C SER A 415 -17.96 -9.94 25.36
N GLY A 416 -16.82 -9.36 25.74
CA GLY A 416 -16.14 -9.65 26.99
C GLY A 416 -16.92 -9.18 28.21
N THR A 417 -16.48 -9.63 29.38
CA THR A 417 -17.03 -9.22 30.68
C THR A 417 -15.87 -9.01 31.64
N VAL A 418 -15.83 -7.83 32.27
CA VAL A 418 -14.81 -7.43 33.24
C VAL A 418 -15.49 -6.87 34.48
N ASP A 419 -15.07 -7.28 35.68
CA ASP A 419 -15.63 -6.73 36.91
C ASP A 419 -15.37 -5.22 36.98
N GLY A 420 -16.40 -4.47 37.38
CA GLY A 420 -16.40 -3.00 37.33
C GLY A 420 -17.02 -2.38 36.08
N ILE A 421 -17.33 -3.18 35.04
CA ILE A 421 -18.05 -2.72 33.84
C ILE A 421 -19.40 -3.45 33.74
N SER A 422 -20.46 -2.69 33.46
CA SER A 422 -21.79 -3.27 33.23
C SER A 422 -22.01 -3.55 31.75
N GLY A 423 -22.36 -4.79 31.41
CA GLY A 423 -22.59 -5.21 30.03
C GLY A 423 -21.31 -5.65 29.33
N ASN A 424 -21.33 -5.62 28.01
CA ASN A 424 -20.21 -6.07 27.19
C ASN A 424 -19.09 -5.03 27.14
N VAL A 425 -17.86 -5.50 27.07
CA VAL A 425 -16.66 -4.70 26.81
C VAL A 425 -15.77 -5.40 25.81
N ASP A 426 -15.13 -4.60 24.97
CA ASP A 426 -14.15 -5.06 24.00
C ASP A 426 -12.85 -5.47 24.73
N LEU A 427 -12.32 -6.64 24.42
CA LEU A 427 -11.11 -7.17 25.04
C LEU A 427 -9.98 -7.27 24.04
N ASN A 428 -8.80 -6.88 24.51
CA ASN A 428 -7.60 -6.74 23.72
C ASN A 428 -6.42 -7.49 24.34
N ILE A 429 -5.52 -7.90 23.48
CA ILE A 429 -4.16 -8.31 23.85
C ILE A 429 -3.19 -7.41 23.08
N CYS A 430 -2.16 -6.92 23.76
CA CYS A 430 -1.08 -6.15 23.14
C CYS A 430 0.22 -6.92 23.27
N PHE A 431 0.93 -7.14 22.17
CA PHE A 431 2.16 -7.92 22.07
C PHE A 431 3.43 -7.05 22.18
N LYS A 432 3.23 -5.73 22.27
CA LYS A 432 4.28 -4.73 22.40
C LYS A 432 4.17 -4.03 23.74
N LYS A 433 5.32 -3.70 24.33
CA LYS A 433 5.38 -2.83 25.50
C LYS A 433 5.77 -1.43 25.04
N TYR A 434 4.92 -0.46 25.34
CA TYR A 434 5.12 0.94 25.01
C TYR A 434 5.95 1.69 26.05
#